data_AF-W2NXJ2-F1
#
_entry.id   AF-W2NXJ2-F1
#
_cell.length_a   1.000
_cell.length_b   1.000
_cell.length_c   1.000
_cell.angle_alpha   90.00
_cell.angle_beta   90.00
_cell.angle_gamma   90.00
#
_symmetry.space_group_name_H-M   'P 1'
#
loop_
_entity.id
_entity.type
_entity.pdbx_description
1 polymer ?
#
loop_
_entity_poly.entity_id
_entity_poly.type
_entity_poly.pdbx_seq_one_letter_code
_entity_poly.pdbx_strand_id
1 'polypeptide(L)'
;MVWQQFDGDHDGKLTSEELHKVKDQLRKNHENIDEILPDYPAEPLTPHHFLKLYECGEGAKLSDDLRSLGVLCGTSESIAQTLSTCEAKLSRITLESQQLQKERDNYQKEVDESQRAKTRLREVFAASKQSLEDQARDLVRLQEQEAESELQLRLADEKAAADATSLSKAKRELSSAKHALLDLRALVDDQIAEKEKWQRYCWELEERLHEATNVSHVKERDLWRTKDAKKEESRKNMLLYIEAHKGKRHFDHPAESTANPNQWQTISES
;
A
#
# COMPACT_ATOMS: atom_id res chain seq x y z
N MET A 1 -6.92 5.85 -110.73
CA MET A 1 -6.46 7.10 -111.38
C MET A 1 -7.73 7.81 -111.84
N VAL A 2 -8.22 8.77 -111.05
CA VAL A 2 -9.59 9.34 -111.20
C VAL A 2 -9.74 10.15 -112.50
N TRP A 3 -8.64 10.69 -113.04
CA TRP A 3 -8.59 11.43 -114.32
C TRP A 3 -9.19 10.64 -115.51
N GLN A 4 -8.87 9.34 -115.60
CA GLN A 4 -9.33 8.46 -116.68
C GLN A 4 -10.83 8.13 -116.60
N GLN A 5 -11.50 8.44 -115.48
CA GLN A 5 -12.94 8.23 -115.34
C GLN A 5 -13.76 9.33 -116.04
N PHE A 6 -13.14 10.49 -116.28
CA PHE A 6 -13.78 11.64 -116.90
C PHE A 6 -13.32 11.87 -118.35
N ASP A 7 -12.11 11.42 -118.69
CA ASP A 7 -11.56 11.37 -120.05
C ASP A 7 -12.13 10.16 -120.81
N GLY A 8 -13.29 10.37 -121.46
CA GLY A 8 -14.11 9.35 -122.11
C GLY A 8 -13.67 9.01 -123.53
N ASP A 9 -12.91 9.88 -124.19
CA ASP A 9 -12.24 9.58 -125.46
C ASP A 9 -10.80 9.05 -125.30
N HIS A 10 -10.28 9.06 -124.07
CA HIS A 10 -8.97 8.52 -123.66
C HIS A 10 -7.80 9.18 -124.37
N ASP A 11 -7.94 10.45 -124.76
CA ASP A 11 -6.90 11.21 -125.43
C ASP A 11 -5.92 11.86 -124.43
N GLY A 12 -6.17 11.70 -123.12
CA GLY A 12 -5.37 12.24 -122.03
C GLY A 12 -5.70 13.69 -121.69
N LYS A 13 -6.77 14.24 -122.28
CA LYS A 13 -7.23 15.62 -122.10
C LYS A 13 -8.71 15.61 -121.75
N LEU A 14 -9.17 16.67 -121.10
CA LEU A 14 -10.59 16.86 -120.84
C LEU A 14 -11.14 17.86 -121.84
N THR A 15 -12.08 17.39 -122.65
CA THR A 15 -12.93 18.24 -123.46
C THR A 15 -13.85 19.08 -122.56
N SER A 16 -14.48 20.13 -123.10
CA SER A 16 -15.35 21.02 -122.32
C SER A 16 -16.52 20.28 -121.66
N GLU A 17 -17.03 19.22 -122.29
CA GLU A 17 -18.12 18.40 -121.74
C GLU A 17 -17.65 17.52 -120.58
N GLU A 18 -16.44 16.98 -120.66
CA GLU A 18 -15.83 16.13 -119.62
C GLU A 18 -15.37 16.94 -118.42
N LEU A 19 -14.85 18.14 -118.66
CA LEU A 19 -14.56 19.12 -117.60
C LEU A 19 -15.84 19.51 -116.84
N HIS A 20 -16.98 19.63 -117.53
CA HIS A 20 -18.26 19.91 -116.88
C HIS A 20 -18.67 18.79 -115.91
N LYS A 21 -18.42 17.52 -116.25
CA LYS A 21 -18.68 16.38 -115.35
C LYS A 21 -17.81 16.41 -114.10
N VAL A 22 -16.53 16.80 -114.22
CA VAL A 22 -15.62 16.99 -113.09
C VAL A 22 -16.11 18.15 -112.20
N LYS A 23 -16.49 19.29 -112.81
CA LYS A 23 -17.07 20.43 -112.10
C LYS A 23 -18.31 20.06 -111.33
N ASP A 24 -19.25 19.33 -111.95
CA ASP A 24 -20.49 18.93 -111.29
C ASP A 24 -20.26 17.98 -110.11
N GLN A 25 -19.25 17.13 -110.17
CA GLN A 25 -18.89 16.26 -109.05
C GLN A 25 -18.23 17.03 -107.90
N LEU A 26 -17.39 18.02 -108.22
CA LEU A 26 -16.78 18.88 -107.22
C LEU A 26 -17.84 19.83 -106.61
N ARG A 27 -18.76 20.41 -107.40
CA ARG A 27 -19.81 21.36 -106.96
C ARG A 27 -20.73 20.77 -105.89
N LYS A 28 -20.87 19.44 -105.87
CA LYS A 28 -21.63 18.73 -104.82
C LYS A 28 -21.02 18.90 -103.43
N ASN A 29 -19.72 19.17 -103.34
CA ASN A 29 -18.98 19.21 -102.08
C ASN A 29 -18.33 20.57 -101.80
N HIS A 30 -18.18 21.45 -102.79
CA HIS A 30 -17.54 22.77 -102.63
C HIS A 30 -18.26 23.87 -103.44
N GLU A 31 -18.37 25.08 -102.89
CA GLU A 31 -19.21 26.16 -103.45
C GLU A 31 -18.51 27.04 -104.52
N ASN A 32 -17.17 27.02 -104.64
CA ASN A 32 -16.41 28.01 -105.44
C ASN A 32 -15.53 27.41 -106.57
N ILE A 33 -15.87 26.22 -107.09
CA ILE A 33 -15.03 25.56 -108.11
C ILE A 33 -15.01 26.31 -109.44
N ASP A 34 -16.06 27.09 -109.73
CA ASP A 34 -16.15 27.89 -110.96
C ASP A 34 -15.18 29.07 -110.99
N GLU A 35 -14.59 29.45 -109.84
CA GLU A 35 -13.51 30.44 -109.77
C GLU A 35 -12.14 29.84 -110.13
N ILE A 36 -11.98 28.52 -110.00
CA ILE A 36 -10.70 27.80 -110.17
C ILE A 36 -10.62 27.16 -111.56
N LEU A 37 -11.74 26.63 -112.06
CA LEU A 37 -11.81 25.96 -113.35
C LEU A 37 -12.56 26.83 -114.38
N PRO A 38 -11.97 27.12 -115.56
CA PRO A 38 -12.64 27.92 -116.60
C PRO A 38 -13.82 27.18 -117.24
N ASP A 39 -14.88 27.90 -117.62
CA ASP A 39 -16.06 27.32 -118.31
C ASP A 39 -15.78 26.92 -119.76
N TYR A 40 -14.89 27.65 -120.43
CA TYR A 40 -14.49 27.41 -121.81
C TYR A 40 -12.97 27.56 -121.93
N PRO A 41 -12.18 26.50 -121.68
CA PRO A 41 -10.74 26.57 -121.87
C PRO A 41 -10.42 26.68 -123.37
N ALA A 42 -9.50 27.57 -123.74
CA ALA A 42 -9.08 27.76 -125.13
C ALA A 42 -8.36 26.53 -125.72
N GLU A 43 -7.82 25.67 -124.85
CA GLU A 43 -7.20 24.38 -125.20
C GLU A 43 -7.71 23.28 -124.26
N PRO A 44 -7.84 22.02 -124.72
CA PRO A 44 -8.25 20.91 -123.87
C PRO A 44 -7.30 20.73 -122.67
N LEU A 45 -7.87 20.53 -121.47
CA LEU A 45 -7.12 20.57 -120.21
C LEU A 45 -6.38 19.24 -119.98
N THR A 46 -5.06 19.28 -119.75
CA THR A 46 -4.25 18.11 -119.37
C THR A 46 -4.19 17.95 -117.85
N PRO A 47 -3.86 16.75 -117.31
CA PRO A 47 -3.73 16.54 -115.87
C PRO A 47 -2.72 17.50 -115.22
N HIS A 48 -1.64 17.83 -115.95
CA HIS A 48 -0.62 18.75 -115.48
C HIS A 48 -1.13 20.20 -115.45
N HIS A 49 -1.92 20.62 -116.45
CA HIS A 49 -2.56 21.94 -116.44
C HIS A 49 -3.60 22.05 -115.32
N PHE A 50 -4.34 20.97 -115.01
CA PHE A 50 -5.30 20.95 -113.91
C PHE A 50 -4.62 21.13 -112.55
N LEU A 51 -3.51 20.45 -112.29
CA LEU A 51 -2.74 20.64 -111.05
C LEU A 51 -2.14 22.04 -110.94
N LYS A 52 -1.70 22.64 -112.06
CA LYS A 52 -1.21 24.02 -112.11
C LYS A 52 -2.26 25.06 -111.74
N LEU A 53 -3.55 24.82 -112.03
CA LEU A 53 -4.62 25.74 -111.60
C LEU A 53 -4.72 25.86 -110.08
N TYR A 54 -4.27 24.82 -109.35
CA TYR A 54 -4.18 24.82 -107.89
C TYR A 54 -2.84 25.32 -107.35
N GLU A 55 -1.81 25.51 -108.19
CA GLU A 55 -0.51 26.08 -107.77
C GLU A 55 -0.61 27.59 -107.48
N CYS A 56 -1.60 28.29 -108.03
CA CYS A 56 -1.85 29.72 -107.81
C CYS A 56 -2.82 30.03 -106.64
N GLY A 57 -3.22 29.03 -105.84
CA GLY A 57 -4.20 29.17 -104.76
C GLY A 57 -3.85 28.44 -103.45
N GLU A 58 -4.78 28.45 -102.49
CA GLU A 58 -4.64 27.79 -101.17
C GLU A 58 -4.57 26.26 -101.31
N GLY A 59 -3.41 25.66 -101.09
CA GLY A 59 -3.21 24.20 -101.20
C GLY A 59 -4.10 23.33 -100.30
N ALA A 60 -4.79 23.91 -99.31
CA ALA A 60 -5.82 23.23 -98.53
C ALA A 60 -7.04 22.83 -99.39
N LYS A 61 -7.43 23.69 -100.35
CA LYS A 61 -8.55 23.42 -101.28
C LYS A 61 -8.24 22.22 -102.19
N LEU A 62 -6.99 22.08 -102.63
CA LEU A 62 -6.54 20.93 -103.42
C LEU A 62 -6.69 19.61 -102.64
N SER A 63 -6.31 19.57 -101.37
CA SER A 63 -6.43 18.36 -100.54
C SER A 63 -7.89 17.94 -100.35
N ASP A 64 -8.78 18.89 -100.08
CA ASP A 64 -10.20 18.60 -99.88
C ASP A 64 -10.92 18.28 -101.21
N ASP A 65 -10.57 18.93 -102.32
CA ASP A 65 -11.06 18.61 -103.66
C ASP A 65 -10.60 17.21 -104.13
N LEU A 66 -9.34 16.85 -103.88
CA LEU A 66 -8.82 15.51 -104.14
C LEU A 66 -9.57 14.46 -103.30
N ARG A 67 -9.85 14.76 -102.02
CA ARG A 67 -10.67 13.88 -101.16
C ARG A 67 -12.08 13.72 -101.72
N SER A 68 -12.72 14.80 -102.20
CA SER A 68 -14.06 14.78 -102.81
C SER A 68 -14.12 14.05 -104.15
N LEU A 69 -13.02 14.05 -104.90
CA LEU A 69 -12.84 13.23 -106.11
C LEU A 69 -12.52 11.76 -105.79
N GLY A 70 -12.49 11.37 -104.51
CA GLY A 70 -12.15 10.01 -104.07
C GLY A 70 -10.66 9.69 -104.20
N VAL A 71 -9.82 10.69 -104.47
CA VAL A 71 -8.35 10.57 -104.41
C VAL A 71 -7.93 10.71 -102.96
N LEU A 72 -8.03 9.61 -102.22
CA LEU A 72 -7.40 9.51 -100.91
C LEU A 72 -5.88 9.48 -101.13
N CYS A 73 -5.18 10.56 -100.75
CA CYS A 73 -3.74 10.52 -100.51
C CYS A 73 -3.50 9.53 -99.36
N GLY A 74 -3.33 8.26 -99.74
CA GLY A 74 -3.39 7.13 -98.84
C GLY A 74 -2.35 7.23 -97.72
N THR A 75 -2.81 7.12 -96.48
CA THR A 75 -1.98 6.45 -95.48
C THR A 75 -1.72 5.04 -96.01
N SER A 76 -0.47 4.72 -96.31
CA SER A 76 -0.05 3.37 -96.70
C SER A 76 -0.63 2.34 -95.71
N GLU A 77 -1.12 1.20 -96.19
CA GLU A 77 -1.60 0.10 -95.32
C GLU A 77 -0.60 -0.27 -94.22
N SER A 78 0.71 -0.16 -94.49
CA SER A 78 1.76 -0.38 -93.49
C SER A 78 1.71 0.63 -92.34
N ILE A 79 1.41 1.91 -92.61
CA ILE A 79 1.31 2.96 -91.60
C ILE A 79 0.07 2.74 -90.74
N ALA A 80 -1.07 2.37 -91.35
CA ALA A 80 -2.29 2.04 -90.62
C ALA A 80 -2.11 0.83 -89.67
N GLN A 81 -1.42 -0.20 -90.13
CA GLN A 81 -1.13 -1.40 -89.32
C GLN A 81 -0.13 -1.10 -88.18
N THR A 82 0.84 -0.21 -88.42
CA THR A 82 1.78 0.25 -87.40
C THR A 82 1.07 1.08 -86.33
N LEU A 83 0.17 2.00 -86.73
CA LEU A 83 -0.66 2.80 -85.83
C LEU A 83 -1.56 1.92 -84.95
N SER A 84 -2.26 0.95 -85.54
CA SER A 84 -3.10 -0.01 -84.79
C SER A 84 -2.29 -0.80 -83.75
N THR A 85 -1.09 -1.26 -84.13
CA THR A 85 -0.20 -1.97 -83.20
C THR A 85 0.29 -1.07 -82.06
N CYS A 86 0.60 0.20 -82.35
CA CYS A 86 0.97 1.19 -81.35
C CYS A 86 -0.19 1.53 -80.40
N GLU A 87 -1.40 1.66 -80.92
CA GLU A 87 -2.61 1.93 -80.13
C GLU A 87 -2.94 0.76 -79.18
N ALA A 88 -2.78 -0.48 -79.64
CA ALA A 88 -2.91 -1.67 -78.80
C ALA A 88 -1.85 -1.72 -77.69
N LYS A 89 -0.59 -1.36 -77.99
CA LYS A 89 0.49 -1.26 -76.99
C LYS A 89 0.23 -0.16 -75.97
N LEU A 90 -0.20 1.02 -76.41
CA LEU A 90 -0.56 2.14 -75.54
C LEU A 90 -1.73 1.78 -74.61
N SER A 91 -2.76 1.11 -75.14
CA SER A 91 -3.89 0.62 -74.34
C SER A 91 -3.42 -0.35 -73.26
N ARG A 92 -2.51 -1.28 -73.59
CA ARG A 92 -1.93 -2.22 -72.62
C ARG A 92 -1.12 -1.50 -71.55
N ILE A 93 -0.22 -0.59 -71.93
CA ILE A 93 0.60 0.19 -71.01
C ILE A 93 -0.28 1.02 -70.07
N THR A 94 -1.36 1.61 -70.58
CA THR A 94 -2.29 2.40 -69.77
C THR A 94 -2.97 1.53 -68.72
N LEU A 95 -3.37 0.31 -69.09
CA LEU A 95 -4.02 -0.63 -68.18
C LEU A 95 -3.04 -1.17 -67.13
N GLU A 96 -1.81 -1.50 -67.53
CA GLU A 96 -0.72 -1.88 -66.62
C GLU A 96 -0.36 -0.73 -65.66
N SER A 97 -0.29 0.51 -66.15
CA SER A 97 -0.02 1.67 -65.30
C SER A 97 -1.13 1.90 -64.28
N GLN A 98 -2.41 1.72 -64.66
CA GLN A 98 -3.53 1.81 -63.71
C GLN A 98 -3.47 0.69 -62.67
N GLN A 99 -3.07 -0.51 -63.06
CA GLN A 99 -2.91 -1.64 -62.14
C GLN A 99 -1.77 -1.40 -61.14
N LEU A 100 -0.60 -0.98 -61.62
CA LEU A 100 0.55 -0.64 -60.77
C LEU A 100 0.23 0.51 -59.80
N GLN A 101 -0.55 1.50 -60.25
CA GLN A 101 -1.00 2.59 -59.39
C GLN A 101 -1.86 2.08 -58.22
N LYS A 102 -2.79 1.15 -58.49
CA LYS A 102 -3.63 0.51 -57.46
C LYS A 102 -2.80 -0.33 -56.49
N GLU A 103 -1.83 -1.09 -57.00
CA GLU A 103 -0.93 -1.88 -56.16
C GLU A 103 -0.10 -1.00 -55.24
N ARG A 104 0.48 0.09 -55.76
CA ARG A 104 1.19 1.08 -54.94
C ARG A 104 0.29 1.68 -53.86
N ASP A 105 -0.96 2.03 -54.18
CA ASP A 105 -1.92 2.55 -53.19
C ASP A 105 -2.27 1.52 -52.11
N ASN A 106 -2.37 0.24 -52.47
CA ASN A 106 -2.57 -0.84 -51.50
C ASN A 106 -1.34 -1.03 -50.60
N TYR A 107 -0.13 -1.07 -51.17
CA TYR A 107 1.10 -1.16 -50.38
C TYR A 107 1.26 0.02 -49.42
N GLN A 108 0.90 1.24 -49.85
CA GLN A 108 0.95 2.40 -48.97
C GLN A 108 -0.02 2.25 -47.78
N LYS A 109 -1.23 1.72 -48.01
CA LYS A 109 -2.18 1.44 -46.92
C LYS A 109 -1.63 0.39 -45.96
N GLU A 110 -1.04 -0.69 -46.46
CA GLU A 110 -0.43 -1.73 -45.61
C GLU A 110 0.74 -1.18 -44.79
N VAL A 111 1.56 -0.29 -45.36
CA VAL A 111 2.65 0.39 -44.63
C VAL A 111 2.09 1.26 -43.51
N ASP A 112 1.05 2.05 -43.79
CA ASP A 112 0.42 2.90 -42.78
C ASP A 112 -0.22 2.08 -41.66
N GLU A 113 -0.89 0.98 -41.99
CA GLU A 113 -1.49 0.05 -41.02
C GLU A 113 -0.43 -0.65 -40.18
N SER A 114 0.65 -1.11 -40.80
CA SER A 114 1.81 -1.71 -40.13
C SER A 114 2.48 -0.70 -39.17
N GLN A 115 2.63 0.56 -39.59
CA GLN A 115 3.15 1.61 -38.73
C GLN A 115 2.23 1.88 -37.53
N ARG A 116 0.92 1.97 -37.73
CA ARG A 116 -0.05 2.12 -36.64
C ARG A 116 -0.01 0.93 -35.68
N ALA A 117 0.04 -0.29 -36.20
CA ALA A 117 0.14 -1.51 -35.39
C ALA A 117 1.43 -1.52 -34.56
N LYS A 118 2.56 -1.14 -35.17
CA LYS A 118 3.85 -1.00 -34.48
C LYS A 118 3.82 0.03 -33.37
N THR A 119 3.17 1.19 -33.59
CA THR A 119 3.02 2.22 -32.55
C THR A 119 2.18 1.70 -31.38
N ARG A 120 1.04 1.06 -31.65
CA ARG A 120 0.20 0.45 -30.61
C ARG A 120 0.95 -0.60 -29.80
N LEU A 121 1.75 -1.45 -30.45
CA LEU A 121 2.57 -2.44 -29.75
C LEU A 121 3.58 -1.76 -28.82
N ARG A 122 4.24 -0.69 -29.26
CA ARG A 122 5.17 0.07 -28.41
C ARG A 122 4.48 0.66 -27.19
N GLU A 123 3.28 1.21 -27.34
CA GLU A 123 2.48 1.74 -26.23
C GLU A 123 2.10 0.65 -25.24
N VAL A 124 1.64 -0.51 -25.73
CA VAL A 124 1.31 -1.67 -24.88
C VAL A 124 2.54 -2.17 -24.13
N PHE A 125 3.70 -2.28 -24.79
CA PHE A 125 4.95 -2.67 -24.14
C PHE A 125 5.40 -1.64 -23.10
N ALA A 126 5.27 -0.34 -23.38
CA ALA A 126 5.60 0.70 -22.42
C ALA A 126 4.68 0.64 -21.19
N ALA A 127 3.36 0.48 -21.39
CA ALA A 127 2.40 0.34 -20.31
C ALA A 127 2.64 -0.93 -19.47
N SER A 128 2.92 -2.05 -20.12
CA SER A 128 3.25 -3.31 -19.43
C SER A 128 4.54 -3.20 -18.63
N LYS A 129 5.58 -2.57 -19.20
CA LYS A 129 6.84 -2.31 -18.50
C LYS A 129 6.61 -1.44 -17.26
N GLN A 130 5.86 -0.35 -17.39
CA GLN A 130 5.53 0.53 -16.28
C GLN A 130 4.77 -0.22 -15.17
N SER A 131 3.76 -1.02 -15.54
CA SER A 131 3.01 -1.85 -14.59
C SER A 131 3.91 -2.85 -13.84
N LEU A 132 4.90 -3.45 -14.51
CA LEU A 132 5.85 -4.36 -13.87
C LEU A 132 6.79 -3.61 -12.90
N GLU A 133 7.24 -2.42 -13.26
CA GLU A 133 8.06 -1.58 -12.38
C GLU A 133 7.29 -1.06 -11.16
N ASP A 134 6.00 -0.78 -11.31
CA ASP A 134 5.12 -0.41 -10.20
C ASP A 134 4.90 -1.63 -9.27
N GLN A 135 4.59 -2.81 -9.82
CA GLN A 135 4.48 -4.05 -9.05
C GLN A 135 5.77 -4.41 -8.31
N ALA A 136 6.94 -4.23 -8.94
CA ALA A 136 8.22 -4.47 -8.30
C ALA A 136 8.45 -3.52 -7.10
N ARG A 137 8.08 -2.24 -7.24
CA ARG A 137 8.15 -1.27 -6.14
C ARG A 137 7.21 -1.63 -4.99
N ASP A 138 6.01 -2.09 -5.29
CA ASP A 138 5.06 -2.51 -4.26
C ASP A 138 5.51 -3.78 -3.53
N LEU A 139 6.12 -4.74 -4.24
CA LEU A 139 6.72 -5.91 -3.60
C LEU A 139 7.84 -5.53 -2.63
N VAL A 140 8.70 -4.58 -3.00
CA VAL A 140 9.76 -4.10 -2.09
C VAL A 140 9.15 -3.46 -0.84
N ARG A 141 8.13 -2.60 -1.00
CA ARG A 141 7.42 -1.99 0.15
C ARG A 141 6.79 -3.03 1.06
N LEU A 142 6.14 -4.04 0.50
CA LEU A 142 5.53 -5.12 1.28
C LEU A 142 6.59 -5.93 2.03
N GLN A 143 7.74 -6.20 1.41
CA GLN A 143 8.85 -6.89 2.05
C GLN A 143 9.46 -6.07 3.20
N GLU A 144 9.60 -4.75 3.04
CA GLU A 144 10.03 -3.85 4.11
C GLU A 144 9.03 -3.83 5.28
N GLN A 145 7.72 -3.76 4.98
CA GLN A 145 6.67 -3.81 6.01
C GLN A 145 6.63 -5.16 6.73
N GLU A 146 6.83 -6.27 6.02
CA GLU A 146 6.90 -7.60 6.61
C GLU A 146 8.10 -7.72 7.56
N ALA A 147 9.27 -7.23 7.15
CA ALA A 147 10.46 -7.21 8.00
C ALA A 147 10.26 -6.32 9.25
N GLU A 148 9.60 -5.18 9.12
CA GLU A 148 9.25 -4.32 10.25
C GLU A 148 8.27 -5.01 11.21
N SER A 149 7.23 -5.65 10.67
CA SER A 149 6.24 -6.42 11.44
C SER A 149 6.90 -7.57 12.20
N GLU A 150 7.80 -8.31 11.56
CA GLU A 150 8.54 -9.41 12.20
C GLU A 150 9.43 -8.91 13.35
N LEU A 151 10.12 -7.77 13.16
CA LEU A 151 10.90 -7.13 14.21
C LEU A 151 10.00 -6.74 15.40
N GLN A 152 8.86 -6.11 15.14
CA GLN A 152 7.91 -5.72 16.18
C GLN A 152 7.39 -6.92 16.97
N LEU A 153 7.13 -8.04 16.28
CA LEU A 153 6.67 -9.27 16.92
C LEU A 153 7.74 -9.87 17.84
N ARG A 154 9.00 -9.92 17.40
CA ARG A 154 10.12 -10.37 18.25
C ARG A 154 10.31 -9.49 19.48
N LEU A 155 10.23 -8.17 19.33
CA LEU A 155 10.32 -7.24 20.47
C LEU A 155 9.16 -7.43 21.45
N ALA A 156 7.96 -7.70 20.95
CA ALA A 156 6.81 -7.99 21.80
C ALA A 156 7.00 -9.31 22.58
N ASP A 157 7.53 -10.35 21.94
CA ASP A 157 7.83 -11.63 22.57
C ASP A 157 8.92 -11.51 23.66
N GLU A 158 10.00 -10.77 23.37
CA GLU A 158 11.06 -10.48 24.35
C GLU A 158 10.51 -9.73 25.56
N LYS A 159 9.65 -8.73 25.33
CA LYS A 159 8.98 -7.99 26.40
C LYS A 159 8.06 -8.89 27.22
N ALA A 160 7.25 -9.73 26.57
CA ALA A 160 6.37 -10.66 27.26
C ALA A 160 7.15 -11.68 28.11
N ALA A 161 8.30 -12.16 27.61
CA ALA A 161 9.19 -13.03 28.36
C ALA A 161 9.78 -12.31 29.58
N ALA A 162 10.27 -11.06 29.42
CA ALA A 162 10.76 -10.25 30.53
C ALA A 162 9.67 -10.02 31.59
N ASP A 163 8.47 -9.65 31.18
CA ASP A 163 7.32 -9.44 32.08
C ASP A 163 6.93 -10.73 32.81
N ALA A 164 6.96 -11.89 32.12
CA ALA A 164 6.70 -13.19 32.74
C ALA A 164 7.75 -13.55 33.81
N THR A 165 9.03 -13.27 33.57
CA THR A 165 10.09 -13.49 34.57
C THR A 165 9.94 -12.57 35.78
N SER A 166 9.60 -11.30 35.54
CA SER A 166 9.34 -10.31 36.60
C SER A 166 8.14 -10.72 37.46
N LEU A 167 7.04 -11.15 36.82
CA LEU A 167 5.85 -11.65 37.50
C LEU A 167 6.17 -12.91 38.33
N SER A 168 6.96 -13.84 37.78
CA SER A 168 7.40 -15.04 38.51
C SER A 168 8.21 -14.69 39.76
N LYS A 169 9.14 -13.72 39.64
CA LYS A 169 9.90 -13.20 40.77
C LYS A 169 8.99 -12.55 41.82
N ALA A 170 8.08 -11.67 41.41
CA ALA A 170 7.13 -11.01 42.30
C ALA A 170 6.23 -12.01 43.03
N LYS A 171 5.76 -13.07 42.34
CA LYS A 171 4.99 -14.16 42.96
C LYS A 171 5.80 -14.88 44.04
N ARG A 172 7.08 -15.17 43.77
CA ARG A 172 7.97 -15.81 44.76
C ARG A 172 8.20 -14.91 45.98
N GLU A 173 8.45 -13.63 45.76
CA GLU A 173 8.61 -12.64 46.83
C GLU A 173 7.33 -12.50 47.67
N LEU A 174 6.16 -12.47 47.04
CA LEU A 174 4.88 -12.45 47.73
C LEU A 174 4.65 -13.72 48.56
N SER A 175 4.97 -14.90 48.01
CA SER A 175 4.92 -16.16 48.77
C SER A 175 5.85 -16.14 49.99
N SER A 176 7.07 -15.61 49.82
CA SER A 176 8.03 -15.45 50.91
C SER A 176 7.51 -14.48 51.99
N ALA A 177 6.96 -13.34 51.58
CA ALA A 177 6.38 -12.36 52.49
C ALA A 177 5.17 -12.94 53.25
N LYS A 178 4.34 -13.75 52.57
CA LYS A 178 3.23 -14.47 53.21
C LYS A 178 3.73 -15.43 54.30
N HIS A 179 4.82 -16.16 54.06
CA HIS A 179 5.39 -17.07 55.06
C HIS A 179 5.95 -16.29 56.25
N ALA A 180 6.70 -15.21 56.01
CA ALA A 180 7.20 -14.34 57.08
C ALA A 180 6.06 -13.76 57.94
N LEU A 181 4.91 -13.40 57.34
CA LEU A 181 3.74 -12.94 58.09
C LEU A 181 3.10 -14.03 58.95
N LEU A 182 3.10 -15.29 58.48
CA LEU A 182 2.63 -16.42 59.29
C LEU A 182 3.56 -16.69 60.47
N ASP A 183 4.87 -16.60 60.26
CA ASP A 183 5.88 -16.76 61.33
C ASP A 183 5.77 -15.66 62.37
N LEU A 184 5.61 -14.40 61.94
CA LEU A 184 5.38 -13.27 62.86
C LEU A 184 4.08 -13.44 63.64
N ARG A 185 3.02 -13.94 63.01
CA ARG A 185 1.77 -14.23 63.70
C ARG A 185 1.95 -15.29 64.78
N ALA A 186 2.65 -16.38 64.47
CA ALA A 186 2.94 -17.43 65.45
C ALA A 186 3.74 -16.88 66.66
N LEU A 187 4.73 -16.04 66.40
CA LEU A 187 5.51 -15.39 67.47
C LEU A 187 4.65 -14.47 68.35
N VAL A 188 3.69 -13.75 67.76
CA VAL A 188 2.75 -12.92 68.53
C VAL A 188 1.82 -13.80 69.37
N ASP A 189 1.31 -14.91 68.82
CA ASP A 189 0.47 -15.86 69.55
C ASP A 189 1.24 -16.47 70.74
N ASP A 190 2.52 -16.82 70.56
CA ASP A 190 3.41 -17.29 71.63
C ASP A 190 3.61 -16.24 72.73
N GLN A 191 3.84 -14.97 72.35
CA GLN A 191 3.97 -13.87 73.30
C GLN A 191 2.68 -13.61 74.09
N ILE A 192 1.51 -13.79 73.46
CA ILE A 192 0.22 -13.68 74.13
C ILE A 192 0.10 -14.81 75.16
N ALA A 193 0.37 -16.06 74.78
CA ALA A 193 0.31 -17.20 75.68
C ALA A 193 1.27 -17.05 76.89
N GLU A 194 2.47 -16.54 76.66
CA GLU A 194 3.43 -16.25 77.73
C GLU A 194 2.91 -15.15 78.67
N LYS A 195 2.36 -14.05 78.13
CA LYS A 195 1.76 -12.99 78.94
C LYS A 195 0.59 -13.51 79.79
N GLU A 196 -0.30 -14.32 79.21
CA GLU A 196 -1.41 -14.93 79.93
C GLU A 196 -0.93 -15.86 81.06
N LYS A 197 0.18 -16.59 80.84
CA LYS A 197 0.82 -17.42 81.87
C LYS A 197 1.35 -16.56 83.03
N TRP A 198 2.03 -15.45 82.73
CA TRP A 198 2.53 -14.54 83.75
C TRP A 198 1.40 -13.84 84.51
N GLN A 199 0.33 -13.43 83.82
CA GLN A 199 -0.86 -12.87 84.46
C GLN A 199 -1.48 -13.85 85.46
N ARG A 200 -1.64 -15.13 85.07
CA ARG A 200 -2.11 -16.19 85.97
C ARG A 200 -1.19 -16.36 87.19
N TYR A 201 0.13 -16.38 86.97
CA TYR A 201 1.09 -16.50 88.07
C TYR A 201 1.04 -15.31 89.04
N CYS A 202 0.93 -14.08 88.54
CA CYS A 202 0.76 -12.89 89.39
C CYS A 202 -0.52 -12.99 90.22
N TRP A 203 -1.63 -13.43 89.61
CA TRP A 203 -2.88 -13.62 90.32
C TRP A 203 -2.77 -14.67 91.44
N GLU A 204 -2.13 -15.83 91.18
CA GLU A 204 -1.88 -16.84 92.21
C GLU A 204 -1.01 -16.31 93.37
N LEU A 205 -0.02 -15.46 93.06
CA LEU A 205 0.81 -14.83 94.10
C LEU A 205 0.01 -13.82 94.94
N GLU A 206 -0.84 -13.02 94.31
CA GLU A 206 -1.73 -12.09 95.00
C GLU A 206 -2.69 -12.84 95.94
N GLU A 207 -3.26 -13.96 95.49
CA GLU A 207 -4.12 -14.81 96.31
C GLU A 207 -3.35 -15.36 97.54
N ARG A 208 -2.16 -15.93 97.33
CA ARG A 208 -1.31 -16.42 98.44
C ARG A 208 -0.90 -15.31 99.40
N LEU A 209 -0.61 -14.11 98.89
CA LEU A 209 -0.28 -12.95 99.72
C LEU A 209 -1.48 -12.53 100.56
N HIS A 210 -2.67 -12.47 99.97
CA HIS A 210 -3.91 -12.17 100.68
C HIS A 210 -4.20 -13.22 101.77
N GLU A 211 -4.04 -14.51 101.48
CA GLU A 211 -4.17 -15.59 102.47
C GLU A 211 -3.16 -15.43 103.61
N ALA A 212 -1.88 -15.24 103.31
CA ALA A 212 -0.84 -15.07 104.31
C ALA A 212 -1.08 -13.83 105.19
N THR A 213 -1.53 -12.73 104.59
CA THR A 213 -1.89 -11.49 105.29
C THR A 213 -3.06 -11.73 106.24
N ASN A 214 -4.11 -12.43 105.79
CA ASN A 214 -5.25 -12.79 106.62
C ASN A 214 -4.84 -13.69 107.80
N VAL A 215 -4.01 -14.71 107.57
CA VAL A 215 -3.48 -15.57 108.63
C VAL A 215 -2.67 -14.76 109.64
N SER A 216 -1.83 -13.83 109.18
CA SER A 216 -1.06 -12.94 110.05
C SER A 216 -1.97 -12.08 110.93
N HIS A 217 -2.99 -11.44 110.35
CA HIS A 217 -3.96 -10.63 111.10
C HIS A 217 -4.73 -11.44 112.15
N VAL A 218 -5.08 -12.70 111.85
CA VAL A 218 -5.70 -13.60 112.83
C VAL A 218 -4.74 -13.90 113.97
N LYS A 219 -3.49 -14.28 113.68
CA LYS A 219 -2.47 -14.55 114.69
C LYS A 219 -2.17 -13.31 115.55
N GLU A 220 -2.06 -12.14 114.94
CA GLU A 220 -1.87 -10.88 115.65
C GLU A 220 -3.02 -10.61 116.62
N ARG A 221 -4.27 -10.80 116.16
CA ARG A 221 -5.47 -10.67 117.01
C ARG A 221 -5.45 -11.64 118.18
N ASP A 222 -5.04 -12.89 117.96
CA ASP A 222 -4.95 -13.90 119.01
C ASP A 222 -3.81 -13.61 120.00
N LEU A 223 -2.68 -13.07 119.54
CA LEU A 223 -1.62 -12.55 120.40
C LEU A 223 -2.11 -11.40 121.29
N TRP A 224 -2.91 -10.48 120.74
CA TRP A 224 -3.52 -9.41 121.54
C TRP A 224 -4.47 -9.97 122.61
N ARG A 225 -5.34 -10.93 122.25
CA ARG A 225 -6.24 -11.60 123.19
C ARG A 225 -5.49 -12.32 124.32
N THR A 226 -4.43 -13.06 124.00
CA THR A 226 -3.62 -13.77 125.00
C THR A 226 -2.84 -12.80 125.89
N LYS A 227 -2.32 -11.70 125.34
CA LYS A 227 -1.66 -10.64 126.11
C LYS A 227 -2.62 -9.98 127.10
N ASP A 228 -3.86 -9.70 126.70
CA ASP A 228 -4.87 -9.13 127.60
C ASP A 228 -5.36 -10.14 128.64
N ALA A 229 -5.54 -11.41 128.27
CA ALA A 229 -5.83 -12.48 129.23
C ALA A 229 -4.71 -12.62 130.29
N LYS A 230 -3.44 -12.56 129.88
CA LYS A 230 -2.28 -12.60 130.79
C LYS A 230 -2.22 -11.38 131.70
N LYS A 231 -2.54 -10.18 131.19
CA LYS A 231 -2.66 -8.97 132.04
C LYS A 231 -3.75 -9.14 133.09
N GLU A 232 -4.91 -9.67 132.72
CA GLU A 232 -6.02 -9.89 133.65
C GLU A 232 -5.69 -10.96 134.69
N GLU A 233 -5.04 -12.05 134.29
CA GLU A 233 -4.52 -13.06 135.22
C GLU A 233 -3.50 -12.46 136.20
N SER A 234 -2.57 -11.64 135.70
CA SER A 234 -1.60 -10.93 136.55
C SER A 234 -2.29 -10.01 137.56
N ARG A 235 -3.36 -9.32 137.15
CA ARG A 235 -4.20 -8.48 138.02
C ARG A 235 -4.90 -9.33 139.10
N LYS A 236 -5.49 -10.47 138.72
CA LYS A 236 -6.12 -11.42 139.66
C LYS A 236 -5.11 -11.98 140.67
N ASN A 237 -3.93 -12.40 140.21
CA ASN A 237 -2.87 -12.92 141.07
C ASN A 237 -2.37 -11.85 142.05
N MET A 238 -2.22 -10.60 141.61
CA MET A 238 -1.86 -9.49 142.49
C MET A 238 -2.93 -9.22 143.56
N LEU A 239 -4.21 -9.25 143.18
CA LEU A 239 -5.32 -9.11 144.14
C LEU A 239 -5.34 -10.25 145.16
N LEU A 240 -5.16 -11.49 144.72
CA LEU A 240 -5.03 -12.66 145.60
C LEU A 240 -3.82 -12.54 146.53
N TYR A 241 -2.67 -12.05 146.02
CA TYR A 241 -1.49 -11.81 146.84
C TYR A 241 -1.76 -10.76 147.93
N ILE A 242 -2.39 -9.63 147.56
CA ILE A 242 -2.79 -8.59 148.51
C ILE A 242 -3.77 -9.16 149.55
N GLU A 243 -4.77 -9.92 149.12
CA GLU A 243 -5.76 -10.54 149.99
C GLU A 243 -5.13 -11.55 150.96
N ALA A 244 -4.19 -12.39 150.49
CA ALA A 244 -3.43 -13.31 151.32
C ALA A 244 -2.52 -12.61 152.35
N HIS A 245 -2.17 -11.33 152.12
CA HIS A 245 -1.34 -10.52 153.01
C HIS A 245 -2.16 -9.50 153.83
N LYS A 246 -3.47 -9.37 153.59
CA LYS A 246 -4.36 -8.57 154.44
C LYS A 246 -4.41 -9.19 155.83
N GLY A 247 -3.79 -8.50 156.80
CA GLY A 247 -3.73 -8.90 158.21
C GLY A 247 -2.34 -9.23 158.73
N LYS A 248 -1.31 -9.35 157.88
CA LYS A 248 0.10 -9.40 158.30
C LYS A 248 0.66 -7.98 158.39
N ARG A 249 0.90 -7.48 159.61
CA ARG A 249 1.66 -6.25 159.82
C ARG A 249 3.09 -6.47 159.34
N HIS A 250 3.51 -5.78 158.28
CA HIS A 250 4.92 -5.61 157.97
C HIS A 250 5.49 -4.60 158.97
N PHE A 251 6.26 -5.09 159.94
CA PHE A 251 7.08 -4.25 160.82
C PHE A 251 8.39 -3.89 160.10
N ASP A 252 8.87 -2.67 160.38
CA ASP A 252 10.00 -1.99 159.74
C ASP A 252 11.36 -2.70 159.83
N HIS A 253 12.17 -2.34 158.84
CA HIS A 253 13.56 -2.68 158.50
C HIS A 253 14.60 -2.78 159.64
N PRO A 254 15.75 -3.39 159.31
CA PRO A 254 17.00 -2.65 159.46
C PRO A 254 17.87 -2.61 158.18
N ALA A 255 18.81 -1.68 158.21
CA ALA A 255 19.68 -1.19 157.15
C ALA A 255 20.87 -2.11 156.79
N GLU A 256 21.56 -1.72 155.70
CA GLU A 256 22.92 -2.09 155.25
C GLU A 256 23.09 -3.49 154.60
N SER A 257 23.98 -3.78 153.64
CA SER A 257 24.98 -3.05 152.82
C SER A 257 25.57 -4.06 151.80
N THR A 258 26.22 -3.56 150.71
CA THR A 258 27.09 -4.26 149.73
C THR A 258 26.41 -5.24 148.75
N ALA A 259 26.77 -5.38 147.46
CA ALA A 259 27.89 -4.92 146.64
C ALA A 259 27.47 -4.85 145.15
N ASN A 260 28.17 -4.01 144.37
CA ASN A 260 28.11 -3.92 142.91
C ASN A 260 29.14 -4.88 142.28
N PRO A 261 28.88 -5.50 141.10
CA PRO A 261 29.83 -5.28 140.00
C PRO A 261 29.25 -5.31 138.56
N ASN A 262 29.82 -4.44 137.72
CA ASN A 262 30.14 -4.55 136.28
C ASN A 262 29.05 -5.01 135.28
N GLN A 263 28.63 -4.22 134.28
CA GLN A 263 29.37 -3.63 133.14
C GLN A 263 29.82 -4.69 132.10
N TRP A 264 29.65 -4.32 130.81
CA TRP A 264 29.98 -5.01 129.55
C TRP A 264 28.85 -5.96 129.04
N GLN A 265 28.40 -5.93 127.77
CA GLN A 265 29.18 -5.76 126.55
C GLN A 265 28.29 -5.40 125.33
N THR A 266 28.75 -4.43 124.55
CA THR A 266 28.49 -4.21 123.12
C THR A 266 29.04 -5.37 122.27
N ILE A 267 28.46 -5.64 121.09
CA ILE A 267 29.06 -6.18 119.83
C ILE A 267 27.88 -6.27 118.82
N SER A 268 27.78 -5.45 117.76
CA SER A 268 28.41 -5.58 116.41
C SER A 268 28.03 -6.88 115.69
N GLU A 269 27.14 -6.85 114.69
CA GLU A 269 27.34 -7.19 113.24
C GLU A 269 26.07 -7.98 112.83
N SER A 270 25.45 -7.95 111.65
CA SER A 270 25.66 -7.40 110.30
C SER A 270 24.30 -6.96 109.75
#